data_AF-A0A5J9WLJ3-F1
#
_entry.id   AF-A0A5J9WLJ3-F1
#
_cell.length_a   1.000
_cell.length_b   1.000
_cell.length_c   1.000
_cell.angle_alpha   90.00
_cell.angle_beta   90.00
_cell.angle_gamma   90.00
#
_symmetry.space_group_name_H-M   'P 1'
#
loop_
_entity.id
_entity.type
_entity.pdbx_description
1 polymer ?
#
loop_
_entity_poly.entity_id
_entity_poly.type
_entity_poly.pdbx_seq_one_letter_code
_entity_poly.pdbx_strand_id
1 'polypeptide(L)'
;MASRKKGKNVVVESSSGPPPILDQEIPKPIATFDITDPETIAENYKTGVQNIIEAMVSGSDVKFTFYRSDGKVDCRVPVCPMKNLSPSGAYTIELVDGEAQFLLVGTKYQTWFRGIVTKLKDRFEIDGMEPKMMTRSNSLHTTSRYLELTGKTVAELKVGYQSLFKALHILAGHRVDRQDKDYDVAIAVIMVMFFEAPRFPELFQMCLELLTQMRDDFVGEEYQKLINNWFNNSRDFFEANGEVKERRVTVTEQTVEAIKKVRRSISILCRSAWDSWLETIQAGTSRRSLCYKPPRPPFRVATRCGRTSLDTSLPMSRARGVFAVLQRRRGGSASARVLAHAASIAMAFL
;
A
#
# COMPACT_ATOMS: atom_id res chain seq x y z
N MET A 1 -85.44 -2.36 -5.64
CA MET A 1 -84.81 -2.43 -6.97
C MET A 1 -83.79 -1.31 -7.11
N ALA A 2 -82.65 -1.64 -7.71
CA ALA A 2 -81.41 -0.91 -7.95
C ALA A 2 -81.42 0.63 -7.99
N SER A 3 -80.37 1.28 -7.45
CA SER A 3 -79.25 1.74 -8.31
C SER A 3 -78.01 2.17 -7.50
N ARG A 4 -76.84 1.81 -8.02
CA ARG A 4 -75.50 1.88 -7.43
C ARG A 4 -74.80 3.21 -7.74
N LYS A 5 -74.22 3.79 -6.69
CA LYS A 5 -72.94 4.50 -6.53
C LYS A 5 -72.31 5.25 -7.73
N LYS A 6 -72.15 6.56 -7.53
CA LYS A 6 -71.22 7.48 -8.21
C LYS A 6 -69.75 7.06 -8.00
N GLY A 7 -69.00 6.94 -9.08
CA GLY A 7 -67.53 6.91 -9.06
C GLY A 7 -66.95 8.33 -9.11
N LYS A 8 -66.17 8.70 -8.09
CA LYS A 8 -65.26 9.84 -8.13
C LYS A 8 -63.87 9.26 -8.37
N ASN A 9 -63.25 9.60 -9.51
CA ASN A 9 -61.86 9.31 -9.78
C ASN A 9 -60.99 10.11 -8.80
N VAL A 10 -60.32 9.40 -7.89
CA VAL A 10 -59.23 9.94 -7.10
C VAL A 10 -57.97 9.72 -7.93
N VAL A 11 -57.40 10.82 -8.42
CA VAL A 11 -56.04 10.83 -8.97
C VAL A 11 -55.10 10.60 -7.79
N VAL A 12 -54.47 9.43 -7.74
CA VAL A 12 -53.38 9.14 -6.82
C VAL A 12 -52.14 9.80 -7.43
N GLU A 13 -51.76 10.96 -6.92
CA GLU A 13 -50.43 11.52 -7.18
C GLU A 13 -49.40 10.56 -6.57
N SER A 14 -48.72 9.83 -7.45
CA SER A 14 -47.55 9.04 -7.08
C SER A 14 -46.45 9.99 -6.65
N SER A 15 -46.22 10.10 -5.35
CA SER A 15 -45.04 10.77 -4.79
C SER A 15 -43.79 9.99 -5.21
N SER A 16 -43.22 10.33 -6.37
CA SER A 16 -41.89 9.89 -6.76
C SER A 16 -40.86 10.67 -5.93
N GLY A 17 -40.76 10.31 -4.66
CA GLY A 17 -39.53 10.58 -3.91
C GLY A 17 -38.35 9.91 -4.62
N PRO A 18 -37.12 10.46 -4.50
CA PRO A 18 -35.95 9.76 -4.98
C PRO A 18 -35.94 8.34 -4.41
N PRO A 19 -35.55 7.32 -5.20
CA PRO A 19 -35.49 5.96 -4.70
C PRO A 19 -34.68 5.94 -3.40
N PRO A 20 -35.09 5.14 -2.39
CA PRO A 20 -34.30 5.01 -1.18
C PRO A 20 -32.88 4.66 -1.61
N ILE A 21 -31.93 5.53 -1.24
CA ILE A 21 -30.51 5.28 -1.47
C ILE A 21 -30.21 4.00 -0.72
N LEU A 22 -30.07 2.90 -1.46
CA LEU A 22 -29.70 1.61 -0.90
C LEU A 22 -28.43 1.87 -0.08
N ASP A 23 -28.53 1.63 1.22
CA ASP A 23 -27.37 1.58 2.08
C ASP A 23 -26.40 0.61 1.46
N GLN A 24 -25.29 1.11 0.91
CA GLN A 24 -24.23 0.24 0.47
C GLN A 24 -23.80 -0.58 1.69
N GLU A 25 -23.97 -1.89 1.56
CA GLU A 25 -23.62 -2.86 2.58
C GLU A 25 -22.10 -2.79 2.78
N ILE A 26 -21.68 -2.47 4.01
CA ILE A 26 -20.28 -2.57 4.39
C ILE A 26 -19.91 -4.05 4.28
N PRO A 27 -18.84 -4.42 3.56
CA PRO A 27 -18.50 -5.82 3.38
C PRO A 27 -18.23 -6.48 4.74
N LYS A 28 -18.52 -7.78 4.82
CA LYS A 28 -18.20 -8.58 5.99
C LYS A 28 -16.69 -8.54 6.26
N PRO A 29 -16.26 -8.55 7.54
CA PRO A 29 -14.85 -8.59 7.89
C PRO A 29 -14.14 -9.77 7.23
N ILE A 30 -12.99 -9.50 6.62
CA ILE A 30 -12.09 -10.55 6.13
C ILE A 30 -11.21 -11.10 7.27
N ALA A 31 -11.12 -10.35 8.37
CA ALA A 31 -10.39 -10.71 9.56
C ALA A 31 -11.10 -10.09 10.78
N THR A 32 -11.09 -10.82 11.88
CA THR A 32 -11.42 -10.30 13.21
C THR A 32 -10.16 -10.39 14.04
N PHE A 33 -9.76 -9.26 14.61
CA PHE A 33 -8.62 -9.12 15.49
C PHE A 33 -9.15 -8.91 16.91
N ASP A 34 -9.20 -10.02 17.65
CA ASP A 34 -9.62 -10.07 19.04
C ASP A 34 -8.41 -9.89 19.96
N ILE A 35 -8.46 -8.88 20.83
CA ILE A 35 -7.42 -8.58 21.82
C ILE A 35 -7.87 -8.87 23.25
N THR A 36 -9.04 -9.49 23.43
CA THR A 36 -9.63 -9.80 24.75
C THR A 36 -8.69 -10.69 25.57
N ASP A 37 -8.03 -11.64 24.91
CA ASP A 37 -7.05 -12.53 25.54
C ASP A 37 -5.62 -12.18 25.12
N PRO A 38 -4.79 -11.66 26.05
CA PRO A 38 -3.40 -11.37 25.78
C PRO A 38 -2.61 -12.59 25.25
N GLU A 39 -2.94 -13.82 25.65
CA GLU A 39 -2.16 -14.99 25.21
C GLU A 39 -2.34 -15.30 23.73
N THR A 40 -3.45 -14.89 23.12
CA THR A 40 -3.77 -15.18 21.71
C THR A 40 -3.53 -14.00 20.77
N ILE A 41 -3.22 -12.81 21.28
CA ILE A 41 -3.15 -11.59 20.48
C ILE A 41 -2.15 -11.68 19.32
N ALA A 42 -0.98 -12.27 19.55
CA ALA A 42 0.05 -12.40 18.52
C ALA A 42 -0.41 -13.32 17.38
N GLU A 43 -1.06 -14.44 17.71
CA GLU A 43 -1.58 -15.37 16.70
C GLU A 43 -2.79 -14.78 15.96
N ASN A 44 -3.66 -14.06 16.66
CA ASN A 44 -4.76 -13.32 16.06
C ASN A 44 -4.25 -12.26 15.09
N TYR A 45 -3.15 -11.57 15.43
CA TYR A 45 -2.54 -10.54 14.58
C TYR A 45 -1.95 -11.16 13.31
N LYS A 46 -1.19 -12.24 13.49
CA LYS A 46 -0.60 -13.01 12.38
C LYS A 46 -1.69 -13.50 11.42
N THR A 47 -2.75 -14.12 11.95
CA THR A 47 -3.89 -14.60 11.16
C THR A 47 -4.57 -13.44 10.43
N GLY A 48 -4.80 -12.31 11.12
CA GLY A 48 -5.40 -11.12 10.52
C GLY A 48 -4.59 -10.56 9.36
N VAL A 49 -3.27 -10.45 9.52
CA VAL A 49 -2.37 -9.98 8.45
C VAL A 49 -2.35 -10.94 7.27
N GLN A 50 -2.34 -12.26 7.52
CA GLN A 50 -2.44 -13.27 6.46
C GLN A 50 -3.75 -13.13 5.67
N ASN A 51 -4.89 -12.99 6.35
CA ASN A 51 -6.18 -12.79 5.70
C ASN A 51 -6.22 -11.52 4.83
N ILE A 52 -5.56 -10.43 5.25
CA ILE A 52 -5.44 -9.20 4.45
C ILE A 52 -4.64 -9.48 3.17
N ILE A 53 -3.51 -10.17 3.27
CA ILE A 53 -2.68 -10.54 2.11
C ILE A 53 -3.49 -11.46 1.18
N GLU A 54 -4.18 -12.46 1.72
CA GLU A 54 -5.03 -13.38 0.95
C GLU A 54 -6.19 -12.68 0.24
N ALA A 55 -6.78 -11.65 0.85
CA ALA A 55 -7.79 -10.83 0.21
C ALA A 55 -7.21 -10.04 -0.98
N MET A 56 -5.98 -9.54 -0.87
CA MET A 56 -5.27 -8.92 -2.01
C MET A 56 -4.94 -9.94 -3.08
N VAL A 57 -4.45 -11.12 -2.71
CA VAL A 57 -4.22 -12.23 -3.65
C VAL A 57 -5.52 -12.56 -4.38
N SER A 58 -6.61 -12.80 -3.67
CA SER A 58 -7.88 -13.23 -4.27
C SER A 58 -8.47 -12.17 -5.21
N GLY A 59 -8.37 -10.89 -4.85
CA GLY A 59 -8.88 -9.79 -5.67
C GLY A 59 -7.97 -9.36 -6.82
N SER A 60 -6.71 -9.81 -6.84
CA SER A 60 -5.73 -9.32 -7.80
C SER A 60 -5.75 -10.09 -9.12
N ASP A 61 -5.67 -9.34 -10.21
CA ASP A 61 -5.47 -9.80 -11.59
C ASP A 61 -3.99 -9.99 -11.95
N VAL A 62 -3.05 -9.55 -11.10
CA VAL A 62 -1.60 -9.60 -11.35
C VAL A 62 -0.85 -10.11 -10.13
N LYS A 63 -0.16 -11.25 -10.27
CA LYS A 63 0.58 -11.91 -9.18
C LYS A 63 1.89 -12.44 -9.70
N PHE A 64 2.96 -12.22 -8.97
CA PHE A 64 4.28 -12.76 -9.28
C PHE A 64 4.56 -13.96 -8.39
N THR A 65 4.92 -15.09 -9.00
CA THR A 65 5.36 -16.27 -8.26
C THR A 65 6.87 -16.36 -8.33
N PHE A 66 7.52 -16.27 -7.17
CA PHE A 66 8.96 -16.39 -7.05
C PHE A 66 9.34 -17.84 -6.83
N TYR A 67 10.39 -18.28 -7.50
CA TYR A 67 10.91 -19.64 -7.43
C TYR A 67 12.36 -19.62 -6.96
N ARG A 68 12.70 -20.62 -6.13
CA ARG A 68 14.07 -20.94 -5.75
C ARG A 68 14.80 -21.59 -6.93
N SER A 69 16.13 -21.68 -6.84
CA SER A 69 16.97 -22.32 -7.85
C SER A 69 16.67 -23.80 -8.08
N ASP A 70 16.09 -24.49 -7.09
CA ASP A 70 15.62 -25.88 -7.17
C ASP A 70 14.25 -26.03 -7.85
N GLY A 71 13.65 -24.93 -8.32
CA GLY A 71 12.35 -24.91 -8.99
C GLY A 71 11.15 -24.92 -8.04
N LYS A 72 11.34 -24.92 -6.71
CA LYS A 72 10.24 -24.81 -5.75
C LYS A 72 9.74 -23.37 -5.64
N VAL A 73 8.43 -23.22 -5.40
CA VAL A 73 7.83 -21.92 -5.11
C VAL A 73 8.39 -21.42 -3.78
N ASP A 74 8.84 -20.17 -3.77
CA ASP A 74 9.29 -19.49 -2.57
C ASP A 74 8.18 -18.64 -1.96
N CYS A 75 7.64 -17.71 -2.76
CA CYS A 75 6.55 -16.84 -2.33
C CYS A 75 5.71 -16.37 -3.52
N ARG A 76 4.53 -15.83 -3.22
CA ARG A 76 3.63 -15.19 -4.18
C ARG A 76 3.37 -13.76 -3.74
N VAL A 77 3.63 -12.81 -4.62
CA VAL A 77 3.47 -11.37 -4.34
C VAL A 77 2.41 -10.82 -5.30
N PRO A 78 1.17 -10.53 -4.82
CA PRO A 78 0.16 -9.87 -5.62
C PRO A 78 0.49 -8.39 -5.83
N VAL A 79 0.06 -7.83 -6.95
CA VAL A 79 -0.17 -6.39 -7.10
C VAL A 79 -1.55 -6.09 -6.52
N CYS A 80 -1.74 -4.94 -5.85
CA CYS A 80 -3.07 -4.55 -5.39
C CYS A 80 -4.11 -4.60 -6.54
N PRO A 81 -5.38 -4.95 -6.24
CA PRO A 81 -6.46 -4.94 -7.22
C PRO A 81 -6.67 -3.57 -7.89
N MET A 82 -7.34 -3.59 -9.05
CA MET A 82 -7.78 -2.37 -9.74
C MET A 82 -8.69 -1.50 -8.87
N LYS A 83 -8.68 -0.20 -9.16
CA LYS A 83 -9.60 0.76 -8.54
C LYS A 83 -11.05 0.32 -8.78
N ASN A 84 -11.77 0.07 -7.71
CA ASN A 84 -13.18 -0.28 -7.71
C ASN A 84 -13.89 0.54 -6.61
N LEU A 85 -14.85 1.34 -7.02
CA LEU A 85 -15.59 2.25 -6.14
C LEU A 85 -16.88 1.65 -5.59
N SER A 86 -17.22 0.43 -5.99
CA SER A 86 -18.33 -0.33 -5.40
C SER A 86 -17.90 -0.96 -4.07
N PRO A 87 -18.84 -1.46 -3.25
CA PRO A 87 -18.52 -2.11 -1.98
C PRO A 87 -17.53 -3.28 -2.11
N SER A 88 -17.49 -3.96 -3.27
CA SER A 88 -16.55 -5.06 -3.51
C SER A 88 -15.09 -4.61 -3.67
N GLY A 89 -14.87 -3.30 -3.89
CA GLY A 89 -13.56 -2.66 -3.88
C GLY A 89 -13.03 -2.33 -2.49
N ALA A 90 -13.84 -2.48 -1.45
CA ALA A 90 -13.46 -2.35 -0.05
C ALA A 90 -13.20 -3.73 0.60
N TYR A 91 -12.51 -3.71 1.72
CA TYR A 91 -12.45 -4.81 2.69
C TYR A 91 -12.54 -4.23 4.10
N THR A 92 -12.97 -5.04 5.06
CA THR A 92 -13.06 -4.63 6.46
C THR A 92 -12.30 -5.57 7.38
N ILE A 93 -11.81 -5.02 8.48
CA ILE A 93 -11.18 -5.77 9.58
C ILE A 93 -11.94 -5.39 10.84
N GLU A 94 -12.42 -6.36 11.59
CA GLU A 94 -13.06 -6.11 12.88
C GLU A 94 -12.01 -6.09 13.99
N LEU A 95 -12.04 -5.08 14.85
CA LEU A 95 -11.23 -5.01 16.06
C LEU A 95 -12.16 -5.09 17.28
N VAL A 96 -11.82 -5.94 18.25
CA VAL A 96 -12.62 -6.16 19.46
C VAL A 96 -11.74 -6.48 20.67
N ASP A 97 -12.15 -6.03 21.86
CA ASP A 97 -11.51 -6.36 23.16
C ASP A 97 -12.50 -6.87 24.22
N GLY A 98 -13.74 -7.15 23.82
CA GLY A 98 -14.85 -7.54 24.69
C GLY A 98 -15.76 -6.37 25.11
N GLU A 99 -15.24 -5.15 25.19
CA GLU A 99 -15.99 -3.94 25.60
C GLU A 99 -16.22 -2.98 24.43
N ALA A 100 -15.17 -2.75 23.64
CA ALA A 100 -15.08 -1.87 22.50
C ALA A 100 -14.96 -2.68 21.21
N GLN A 101 -15.61 -2.17 20.16
CA GLN A 101 -15.68 -2.82 18.85
C GLN A 101 -15.89 -1.81 17.74
N PHE A 102 -15.15 -1.97 16.65
CA PHE A 102 -15.38 -1.23 15.41
C PHE A 102 -14.80 -1.98 14.21
N LEU A 103 -15.22 -1.59 13.01
CA LEU A 103 -14.65 -2.06 11.76
C LEU A 103 -13.67 -1.02 11.23
N LEU A 104 -12.48 -1.46 10.88
CA LEU A 104 -11.60 -0.75 9.95
C LEU A 104 -12.09 -0.98 8.54
N VAL A 105 -12.05 0.06 7.72
CA VAL A 105 -12.37 -0.02 6.31
C VAL A 105 -11.12 0.31 5.50
N GLY A 106 -10.78 -0.59 4.60
CA GLY A 106 -9.67 -0.48 3.67
C GLY A 106 -10.14 -0.51 2.22
N THR A 107 -9.44 0.20 1.35
CA THR A 107 -9.60 0.00 -0.09
C THR A 107 -8.66 -1.10 -0.56
N LYS A 108 -9.17 -2.06 -1.35
CA LYS A 108 -8.34 -3.07 -1.99
C LYS A 108 -7.34 -2.44 -2.97
N TYR A 109 -7.78 -1.38 -3.65
CA TYR A 109 -6.87 -0.57 -4.44
C TYR A 109 -5.88 0.12 -3.51
N GLN A 110 -4.59 -0.22 -3.66
CA GLN A 110 -3.49 0.29 -2.85
C GLN A 110 -3.45 -0.13 -1.37
N THR A 111 -4.37 -0.99 -0.89
CA THR A 111 -4.43 -1.43 0.51
C THR A 111 -4.36 -0.26 1.51
N TRP A 112 -5.09 0.83 1.22
CA TRP A 112 -5.09 2.03 2.05
C TRP A 112 -6.22 2.05 3.06
N PHE A 113 -5.93 2.60 4.23
CA PHE A 113 -6.93 2.96 5.22
C PHE A 113 -7.91 3.96 4.63
N ARG A 114 -9.19 3.70 4.86
CA ARG A 114 -10.29 4.53 4.36
C ARG A 114 -11.08 5.18 5.47
N GLY A 115 -11.25 4.49 6.59
CA GLY A 115 -12.12 4.97 7.65
C GLY A 115 -12.54 3.87 8.62
N ILE A 116 -13.53 4.18 9.43
CA ILE A 116 -14.06 3.29 10.46
C ILE A 116 -15.59 3.20 10.42
N VAL A 117 -16.11 2.08 10.91
CA VAL A 117 -17.53 1.91 11.22
C VAL A 117 -17.68 1.48 12.68
N THR A 118 -18.36 2.29 13.49
CA THR A 118 -18.53 2.01 14.92
C THR A 118 -19.56 0.89 15.14
N LYS A 119 -19.64 0.37 16.37
CA LYS A 119 -20.70 -0.58 16.79
C LYS A 119 -22.11 -0.05 16.53
N LEU A 120 -22.32 1.28 16.64
CA LEU A 120 -23.59 1.96 16.36
C LEU A 120 -23.86 2.16 14.86
N LYS A 121 -23.00 1.64 13.99
CA LYS A 121 -23.06 1.76 12.52
C LYS A 121 -22.82 3.17 11.99
N ASP A 122 -22.32 4.08 12.83
CA ASP A 122 -21.79 5.36 12.36
C ASP A 122 -20.56 5.11 11.49
N ARG A 123 -20.48 5.84 10.38
CA ARG A 123 -19.46 5.64 9.36
C ARG A 123 -18.63 6.91 9.26
N PHE A 124 -17.32 6.75 9.23
CA PHE A 124 -16.41 7.88 9.13
C PHE A 124 -15.30 7.59 8.15
N GLU A 125 -14.95 8.56 7.31
CA GLU A 125 -13.89 8.44 6.31
C GLU A 125 -12.85 9.54 6.45
N ILE A 126 -11.60 9.23 6.11
CA ILE A 126 -10.57 10.25 5.95
C ILE A 126 -10.90 11.20 4.80
N ASP A 127 -10.43 12.43 4.92
CA ASP A 127 -10.61 13.47 3.92
C ASP A 127 -9.62 13.35 2.75
N GLY A 128 -9.94 14.01 1.66
CA GLY A 128 -9.04 14.14 0.49
C GLY A 128 -8.96 12.91 -0.41
N MET A 129 -9.70 11.84 -0.11
CA MET A 129 -9.75 10.63 -0.94
C MET A 129 -11.10 10.53 -1.66
N GLU A 130 -11.41 11.38 -2.63
CA GLU A 130 -12.68 11.27 -3.38
C GLU A 130 -12.64 10.15 -4.46
N PRO A 131 -13.79 9.49 -4.77
CA PRO A 131 -15.09 9.66 -4.13
C PRO A 131 -15.23 8.90 -2.80
N LYS A 132 -16.19 9.29 -1.95
CA LYS A 132 -16.60 8.54 -0.76
C LYS A 132 -16.87 7.06 -1.05
N MET A 133 -16.40 6.18 -0.18
CA MET A 133 -16.53 4.73 -0.32
C MET A 133 -17.68 4.15 0.52
N MET A 134 -18.04 4.82 1.61
CA MET A 134 -19.13 4.42 2.50
C MET A 134 -20.27 5.44 2.40
N THR A 135 -21.42 4.98 1.93
CA THR A 135 -22.64 5.80 1.88
C THR A 135 -22.95 6.39 3.26
N ARG A 136 -23.27 7.69 3.31
CA ARG A 136 -23.59 8.47 4.54
C ARG A 136 -22.44 8.55 5.55
N SER A 137 -21.19 8.42 5.13
CA SER A 137 -20.05 8.66 6.01
C SER A 137 -19.87 10.13 6.35
N ASN A 138 -19.52 10.37 7.62
CA ASN A 138 -19.00 11.65 8.10
C ASN A 138 -17.50 11.75 7.83
N SER A 139 -16.99 12.97 7.86
CA SER A 139 -15.57 13.24 7.78
C SER A 139 -14.89 12.87 9.11
N LEU A 140 -13.67 12.34 9.03
CA LEU A 140 -12.76 12.20 10.16
C LEU A 140 -11.94 13.46 10.42
N HIS A 141 -12.10 14.50 9.58
CA HIS A 141 -11.38 15.76 9.64
C HIS A 141 -9.86 15.59 9.63
N THR A 142 -9.38 14.55 8.94
CA THR A 142 -7.97 14.17 8.90
C THR A 142 -7.63 13.47 7.59
N THR A 143 -6.33 13.35 7.28
CA THR A 143 -5.82 12.72 6.04
C THR A 143 -5.07 11.41 6.34
N SER A 144 -4.59 10.72 5.30
CA SER A 144 -3.77 9.49 5.45
C SER A 144 -2.26 9.75 5.49
N ARG A 145 -1.82 10.99 5.77
CA ARG A 145 -0.39 11.35 5.74
C ARG A 145 0.15 11.47 7.16
N TYR A 146 1.13 10.64 7.52
CA TYR A 146 1.68 10.58 8.89
C TYR A 146 2.12 11.93 9.45
N LEU A 147 2.75 12.79 8.64
CA LEU A 147 3.19 14.12 9.06
C LEU A 147 2.01 15.06 9.36
N GLU A 148 0.95 14.98 8.56
CA GLU A 148 -0.26 15.78 8.76
C GLU A 148 -1.06 15.27 9.97
N LEU A 149 -1.13 13.94 10.15
CA LEU A 149 -1.78 13.29 11.29
C LEU A 149 -1.09 13.61 12.62
N THR A 150 0.23 13.41 12.69
CA THR A 150 0.94 13.35 13.99
C THR A 150 1.85 14.55 14.24
N GLY A 151 2.05 15.42 13.25
CA GLY A 151 3.09 16.45 13.26
C GLY A 151 4.53 15.89 13.24
N LYS A 152 4.69 14.57 13.09
CA LYS A 152 5.96 13.83 13.15
C LYS A 152 6.09 12.87 12.00
N THR A 153 7.29 12.33 11.81
CA THR A 153 7.47 11.25 10.82
C THR A 153 7.00 9.91 11.40
N VAL A 154 6.68 8.95 10.53
CA VAL A 154 6.23 7.63 10.98
C VAL A 154 7.28 6.91 11.82
N ALA A 155 8.59 7.22 11.66
CA ALA A 155 9.65 6.68 12.50
C ALA A 155 9.47 6.99 13.99
N GLU A 156 8.84 8.12 14.33
CA GLU A 156 8.61 8.54 15.71
C GLU A 156 7.27 8.04 16.29
N LEU A 157 6.50 7.28 15.50
CA LEU A 157 5.26 6.67 15.98
C LEU A 157 5.59 5.45 16.84
N LYS A 158 4.96 5.36 18.02
CA LYS A 158 4.98 4.14 18.82
C LYS A 158 3.88 3.19 18.36
N VAL A 159 4.23 1.93 18.21
CA VAL A 159 3.30 0.83 17.91
C VAL A 159 3.58 -0.32 18.87
N GLY A 160 2.66 -1.28 18.97
CA GLY A 160 2.73 -2.37 19.93
C GLY A 160 1.45 -2.51 20.74
N TYR A 161 1.50 -3.31 21.80
CA TYR A 161 0.30 -3.71 22.54
C TYR A 161 -0.46 -2.52 23.16
N GLN A 162 0.23 -1.66 23.91
CA GLN A 162 -0.41 -0.56 24.64
C GLN A 162 -0.90 0.53 23.68
N SER A 163 -0.12 0.81 22.63
CA SER A 163 -0.51 1.75 21.59
C SER A 163 -1.74 1.27 20.82
N LEU A 164 -1.82 -0.03 20.50
CA LEU A 164 -2.96 -0.63 19.82
C LEU A 164 -4.21 -0.66 20.71
N PHE A 165 -4.07 -1.09 21.96
CA PHE A 165 -5.17 -1.12 22.93
C PHE A 165 -5.80 0.27 23.10
N LYS A 166 -4.97 1.31 23.29
CA LYS A 166 -5.44 2.70 23.37
C LYS A 166 -6.13 3.14 22.08
N ALA A 167 -5.53 2.83 20.93
CA ALA A 167 -6.12 3.17 19.63
C ALA A 167 -7.51 2.54 19.48
N LEU A 168 -7.68 1.28 19.91
CA LEU A 168 -8.97 0.59 19.85
C LEU A 168 -10.05 1.36 20.62
N HIS A 169 -9.81 1.68 21.89
CA HIS A 169 -10.79 2.40 22.71
C HIS A 169 -11.09 3.82 22.22
N ILE A 170 -10.06 4.54 21.74
CA ILE A 170 -10.23 5.88 21.18
C ILE A 170 -11.14 5.85 19.94
N LEU A 171 -10.87 4.93 19.02
CA LEU A 171 -11.59 4.83 17.75
C LEU A 171 -13.00 4.23 17.92
N ALA A 172 -13.17 3.24 18.78
CA ALA A 172 -14.49 2.64 19.07
C ALA A 172 -15.45 3.66 19.71
N GLY A 173 -14.93 4.59 20.52
CA GLY A 173 -15.70 5.66 21.14
C GLY A 173 -15.84 6.93 20.30
N HIS A 174 -15.43 6.93 19.02
CA HIS A 174 -15.44 8.13 18.19
C HIS A 174 -16.86 8.66 17.93
N ARG A 175 -16.99 9.99 17.90
CA ARG A 175 -18.23 10.73 17.67
C ARG A 175 -17.93 12.00 16.86
N VAL A 176 -18.93 12.48 16.12
CA VAL A 176 -18.83 13.64 15.20
C VAL A 176 -18.32 14.92 15.88
N ASP A 177 -18.57 15.08 17.18
CA ASP A 177 -18.23 16.27 17.97
C ASP A 177 -16.88 16.20 18.70
N ARG A 178 -16.12 15.11 18.54
CA ARG A 178 -14.89 14.87 19.31
C ARG A 178 -13.66 15.49 18.66
N GLN A 179 -13.05 16.49 19.32
CA GLN A 179 -11.76 17.07 18.95
C GLN A 179 -10.63 16.55 19.85
N ASP A 180 -10.27 15.28 19.71
CA ASP A 180 -9.19 14.67 20.49
C ASP A 180 -7.92 14.54 19.64
N LYS A 181 -6.80 15.12 20.09
CA LYS A 181 -5.51 15.00 19.40
C LYS A 181 -4.96 13.57 19.43
N ASP A 182 -5.39 12.76 20.39
CA ASP A 182 -4.99 11.36 20.47
C ASP A 182 -5.66 10.51 19.37
N TYR A 183 -6.68 11.05 18.71
CA TYR A 183 -7.39 10.41 17.60
C TYR A 183 -6.51 10.20 16.36
N ASP A 184 -5.76 11.22 15.95
CA ASP A 184 -4.87 11.12 14.79
C ASP A 184 -3.72 10.13 15.04
N VAL A 185 -3.23 10.08 16.27
CA VAL A 185 -2.23 9.09 16.70
C VAL A 185 -2.83 7.68 16.65
N ALA A 186 -4.07 7.49 17.13
CA ALA A 186 -4.76 6.21 17.05
C ALA A 186 -4.93 5.73 15.60
N ILE A 187 -5.30 6.62 14.68
CA ILE A 187 -5.36 6.31 13.24
C ILE A 187 -3.98 5.89 12.72
N ALA A 188 -2.92 6.63 13.07
CA ALA A 188 -1.57 6.31 12.62
C ALA A 188 -1.10 4.93 13.10
N VAL A 189 -1.40 4.55 14.35
CA VAL A 189 -1.09 3.20 14.89
C VAL A 189 -1.78 2.12 14.06
N ILE A 190 -3.09 2.28 13.81
CA ILE A 190 -3.87 1.34 13.01
C ILE A 190 -3.34 1.26 11.57
N MET A 191 -2.99 2.39 10.95
CA MET A 191 -2.42 2.42 9.61
C MET A 191 -1.14 1.60 9.53
N VAL A 192 -0.21 1.77 10.49
CA VAL A 192 1.03 0.99 10.51
C VAL A 192 0.74 -0.50 10.70
N MET A 193 -0.07 -0.86 11.71
CA MET A 193 -0.24 -2.26 12.08
C MET A 193 -1.14 -3.06 11.12
N PHE A 194 -2.12 -2.43 10.46
CA PHE A 194 -3.09 -3.16 9.62
C PHE A 194 -3.05 -2.80 8.13
N PHE A 195 -2.30 -1.78 7.74
CA PHE A 195 -2.20 -1.37 6.34
C PHE A 195 -0.76 -1.31 5.84
N GLU A 196 0.23 -0.89 6.65
CA GLU A 196 1.65 -0.98 6.28
C GLU A 196 2.22 -2.38 6.49
N ALA A 197 2.05 -2.96 7.69
CA ALA A 197 2.61 -4.27 8.03
C ALA A 197 2.24 -5.38 7.03
N PRO A 198 0.98 -5.50 6.52
CA PRO A 198 0.67 -6.47 5.47
C PRO A 198 1.44 -6.28 4.16
N ARG A 199 1.97 -5.09 3.87
CA ARG A 199 2.81 -4.83 2.69
C ARG A 199 4.26 -5.26 2.89
N PHE A 200 4.75 -5.28 4.13
CA PHE A 200 6.17 -5.42 4.45
C PHE A 200 6.42 -6.51 5.51
N PRO A 201 6.97 -7.68 5.13
CA PRO A 201 7.28 -8.77 6.05
C PRO A 201 8.08 -8.34 7.29
N GLU A 202 9.08 -7.48 7.12
CA GLU A 202 9.93 -7.05 8.24
C GLU A 202 9.20 -6.15 9.24
N LEU A 203 8.29 -5.29 8.76
CA LEU A 203 7.47 -4.45 9.63
C LEU A 203 6.40 -5.29 10.34
N PHE A 204 5.80 -6.25 9.62
CA PHE A 204 4.90 -7.24 10.22
C PHE A 204 5.59 -8.00 11.35
N GLN A 205 6.80 -8.52 11.11
CA GLN A 205 7.56 -9.26 12.11
C GLN A 205 7.85 -8.40 13.34
N MET A 206 8.22 -7.14 13.14
CA MET A 206 8.43 -6.19 14.25
C MET A 206 7.15 -6.00 15.07
N CYS A 207 6.01 -5.71 14.43
CA CYS A 207 4.74 -5.56 15.12
C CYS A 207 4.32 -6.84 15.86
N LEU A 208 4.53 -8.01 15.24
CA LEU A 208 4.24 -9.31 15.85
C LEU A 208 5.07 -9.53 17.12
N GLU A 209 6.37 -9.25 17.07
CA GLU A 209 7.26 -9.38 18.24
C GLU A 209 6.88 -8.45 19.39
N LEU A 210 6.48 -7.21 19.08
CA LEU A 210 5.99 -6.26 20.09
C LEU A 210 4.72 -6.77 20.77
N LEU A 211 3.79 -7.36 20.01
CA LEU A 211 2.57 -7.96 20.54
C LEU A 211 2.86 -9.20 21.38
N THR A 212 3.75 -10.09 20.92
CA THR A 212 4.20 -11.26 21.71
C THR A 212 4.83 -10.85 23.04
N GLN A 213 5.56 -9.73 23.05
CA GLN A 213 6.25 -9.22 24.23
C GLN A 213 5.42 -8.23 25.05
N MET A 214 4.16 -7.97 24.64
CA MET A 214 3.25 -7.03 25.30
C MET A 214 3.85 -5.63 25.52
N ARG A 215 4.67 -5.18 24.58
CA ARG A 215 5.37 -3.89 24.69
C ARG A 215 5.09 -2.99 23.50
N ASP A 216 5.52 -1.75 23.64
CA ASP A 216 5.55 -0.76 22.58
C ASP A 216 6.99 -0.41 22.23
N ASP A 217 7.20 -0.04 20.97
CA ASP A 217 8.45 0.55 20.50
C ASP A 217 8.19 1.51 19.33
N PHE A 218 9.20 2.29 18.97
CA PHE A 218 9.13 3.18 17.82
C PHE A 218 9.25 2.39 16.51
N VAL A 219 8.52 2.82 15.48
CA VAL A 219 8.68 2.28 14.12
C VAL A 219 10.11 2.50 13.61
N GLY A 220 10.72 3.65 13.87
CA GLY A 220 12.12 3.89 13.48
C GLY A 220 12.36 4.14 11.98
N GLU A 221 13.56 4.61 11.67
CA GLU A 221 13.91 5.12 10.33
C GLU A 221 13.96 4.04 9.24
N GLU A 222 14.30 2.81 9.61
CA GLU A 222 14.42 1.71 8.67
C GLU A 222 13.06 1.37 8.05
N TYR A 223 12.04 1.17 8.88
CA TYR A 223 10.69 0.89 8.40
C TYR A 223 10.03 2.11 7.76
N GLN A 224 10.33 3.33 8.22
CA GLN A 224 9.93 4.55 7.50
C GLN A 224 10.43 4.55 6.05
N LYS A 225 11.68 4.13 5.81
CA LYS A 225 12.22 4.03 4.44
C LYS A 225 11.49 2.98 3.61
N LEU A 226 11.06 1.86 4.20
CA LEU A 226 10.25 0.86 3.50
C LEU A 226 8.90 1.44 3.10
N ILE A 227 8.18 2.03 4.07
CA ILE A 227 6.86 2.65 3.88
C ILE A 227 6.90 3.70 2.76
N ASN A 228 7.82 4.66 2.86
CA ASN A 228 7.90 5.78 1.90
C ASN A 228 8.32 5.33 0.49
N ASN A 229 9.04 4.21 0.36
CA ASN A 229 9.55 3.74 -0.94
C ASN A 229 8.70 2.63 -1.56
N TRP A 230 7.52 2.32 -1.02
CA TRP A 230 6.66 1.24 -1.53
C TRP A 230 6.42 1.32 -3.04
N PHE A 231 6.00 2.50 -3.51
CA PHE A 231 5.74 2.77 -4.93
C PHE A 231 7.01 2.58 -5.77
N ASN A 232 8.12 3.20 -5.34
CA ASN A 232 9.39 3.15 -6.07
C ASN A 232 9.94 1.72 -6.15
N ASN A 233 9.95 0.99 -5.04
CA ASN A 233 10.39 -0.41 -5.02
C ASN A 233 9.53 -1.29 -5.93
N SER A 234 8.21 -1.03 -6.00
CA SER A 234 7.31 -1.73 -6.92
C SER A 234 7.65 -1.41 -8.37
N ARG A 235 7.82 -0.12 -8.71
CA ARG A 235 8.18 0.34 -10.06
C ARG A 235 9.52 -0.25 -10.51
N ASP A 236 10.56 -0.12 -9.69
CA ASP A 236 11.91 -0.59 -10.01
C ASP A 236 11.91 -2.12 -10.23
N PHE A 237 11.05 -2.86 -9.52
CA PHE A 237 10.83 -4.28 -9.78
C PHE A 237 10.17 -4.54 -11.13
N PHE A 238 9.10 -3.83 -11.50
CA PHE A 238 8.45 -4.03 -12.80
C PHE A 238 9.39 -3.71 -13.96
N GLU A 239 10.16 -2.63 -13.85
CA GLU A 239 11.19 -2.25 -14.82
C GLU A 239 12.29 -3.31 -14.95
N ALA A 240 12.78 -3.82 -13.82
CA ALA A 240 13.82 -4.85 -13.78
C ALA A 240 13.32 -6.22 -14.27
N ASN A 241 12.09 -6.59 -13.93
CA ASN A 241 11.51 -7.86 -14.31
C ASN A 241 11.17 -7.89 -15.80
N GLY A 242 10.69 -6.78 -16.38
CA GLY A 242 10.43 -6.64 -17.82
C GLY A 242 9.28 -7.49 -18.37
N GLU A 243 8.84 -8.51 -17.63
CA GLU A 243 7.90 -9.53 -18.09
C GLU A 243 6.46 -9.27 -17.61
N VAL A 244 5.55 -9.11 -18.58
CA VAL A 244 4.11 -8.94 -18.33
C VAL A 244 3.36 -10.28 -18.30
N LYS A 245 3.84 -11.26 -19.09
CA LYS A 245 3.09 -12.48 -19.43
C LYS A 245 3.39 -13.65 -18.50
N GLU A 246 4.66 -13.98 -18.29
CA GLU A 246 5.03 -15.23 -17.62
C GLU A 246 4.88 -15.15 -16.10
N ARG A 247 4.98 -13.94 -15.51
CA ARG A 247 4.75 -13.65 -14.07
C ARG A 247 5.42 -14.64 -13.10
N ARG A 248 6.43 -15.33 -13.59
CA ARG A 248 7.26 -16.33 -12.95
C ARG A 248 8.65 -15.73 -12.83
N VAL A 249 9.16 -15.69 -11.61
CA VAL A 249 10.44 -15.05 -11.32
C VAL A 249 11.35 -16.07 -10.66
N THR A 250 12.35 -16.56 -11.38
CA THR A 250 13.38 -17.44 -10.81
C THR A 250 14.50 -16.59 -10.25
N VAL A 251 14.75 -16.69 -8.94
CA VAL A 251 15.78 -15.90 -8.27
C VAL A 251 17.07 -16.71 -8.13
N THR A 252 18.13 -16.20 -8.74
CA THR A 252 19.50 -16.72 -8.68
C THR A 252 20.42 -15.69 -8.03
N GLU A 253 21.69 -16.04 -7.83
CA GLU A 253 22.70 -15.10 -7.33
C GLU A 253 22.92 -13.91 -8.26
N GLN A 254 22.70 -14.07 -9.57
CA GLN A 254 22.87 -13.04 -10.58
C GLN A 254 21.64 -12.13 -10.75
N THR A 255 20.51 -12.50 -10.15
CA THR A 255 19.29 -11.69 -10.19
C THR A 255 19.56 -10.29 -9.62
N VAL A 256 19.05 -9.28 -10.33
CA VAL A 256 19.23 -7.87 -9.95
C VAL A 256 18.59 -7.55 -8.60
N GLU A 257 19.15 -6.58 -7.90
CA GLU A 257 18.80 -6.30 -6.51
C GLU A 257 17.33 -5.86 -6.33
N ALA A 258 16.75 -5.15 -7.30
CA ALA A 258 15.34 -4.76 -7.27
C ALA A 258 14.40 -5.98 -7.13
N ILE A 259 14.68 -7.06 -7.85
CA ILE A 259 13.90 -8.31 -7.79
C ILE A 259 14.14 -9.03 -6.46
N LYS A 260 15.39 -9.12 -6.01
CA LYS A 260 15.74 -9.72 -4.70
C LYS A 260 15.11 -8.96 -3.53
N LYS A 261 14.98 -7.63 -3.64
CA LYS A 261 14.35 -6.77 -2.65
C LYS A 261 12.86 -7.05 -2.53
N VAL A 262 12.12 -7.10 -3.64
CA VAL A 262 10.69 -7.45 -3.61
C VAL A 262 10.46 -8.83 -3.00
N ARG A 263 11.23 -9.83 -3.42
CA ARG A 263 11.14 -11.19 -2.88
C ARG A 263 11.24 -11.24 -1.34
N ARG A 264 12.14 -10.44 -0.75
CA ARG A 264 12.43 -10.47 0.69
C ARG A 264 11.53 -9.54 1.50
N SER A 265 11.21 -8.37 0.95
CA SER A 265 10.74 -7.23 1.75
C SER A 265 9.36 -6.71 1.33
N ILE A 266 8.68 -7.34 0.36
CA ILE A 266 7.36 -6.90 -0.10
C ILE A 266 6.41 -8.08 -0.24
N SER A 267 5.29 -8.01 0.48
CA SER A 267 4.18 -8.97 0.40
C SER A 267 3.09 -8.53 -0.57
N ILE A 268 2.95 -7.22 -0.82
CA ILE A 268 1.92 -6.66 -1.70
C ILE A 268 2.54 -5.51 -2.51
N LEU A 269 2.44 -5.57 -3.84
CA LEU A 269 2.98 -4.56 -4.77
C LEU A 269 1.97 -3.46 -5.11
N CYS A 270 2.49 -2.28 -5.43
CA CYS A 270 1.68 -1.09 -5.72
C CYS A 270 1.01 -1.16 -7.10
N ARG A 271 -0.31 -0.94 -7.15
CA ARG A 271 -1.09 -0.97 -8.41
C ARG A 271 -0.77 0.18 -9.35
N SER A 272 -0.69 1.40 -8.85
CA SER A 272 -0.35 2.57 -9.68
C SER A 272 1.04 2.48 -10.29
N ALA A 273 2.00 1.85 -9.60
CA ALA A 273 3.33 1.61 -10.16
C ALA A 273 3.26 0.62 -11.33
N TRP A 274 2.43 -0.42 -11.20
CA TRP A 274 2.18 -1.38 -12.27
C TRP A 274 1.52 -0.72 -13.49
N ASP A 275 0.44 0.02 -13.28
CA ASP A 275 -0.29 0.69 -14.36
C ASP A 275 0.59 1.72 -15.09
N SER A 276 1.36 2.53 -14.34
CA SER A 276 2.30 3.50 -14.91
C SER A 276 3.42 2.85 -15.73
N TRP A 277 3.92 1.70 -15.29
CA TRP A 277 4.90 0.93 -16.05
C TRP A 277 4.30 0.36 -17.35
N LEU A 278 3.07 -0.16 -17.30
CA LEU A 278 2.37 -0.64 -18.49
C LEU A 278 2.16 0.46 -19.54
N GLU A 279 1.83 1.67 -19.14
CA GLU A 279 1.71 2.82 -20.04
C GLU A 279 3.06 3.12 -20.73
N THR A 280 4.16 3.03 -19.99
CA THR A 280 5.51 3.29 -20.51
C THR A 280 5.92 2.29 -21.59
N ILE A 281 5.68 0.99 -21.38
CA ILE A 281 6.01 -0.05 -22.38
C ILE A 281 5.09 0.03 -23.61
N GLN A 282 3.82 0.41 -23.45
CA GLN A 282 2.89 0.60 -24.56
C GLN A 282 3.30 1.80 -25.43
N ALA A 283 3.67 2.92 -24.80
CA ALA A 283 4.19 4.10 -25.50
C ALA A 283 5.51 3.80 -26.24
N GLY A 284 6.40 3.02 -25.64
CA GLY A 284 7.65 2.56 -26.27
C GLY A 284 7.42 1.65 -27.48
N THR A 285 6.38 0.81 -27.43
CA THR A 285 5.98 -0.07 -28.54
C THR A 285 5.36 0.71 -29.69
N SER A 286 4.55 1.73 -29.39
CA SER A 286 3.99 2.66 -30.38
C SER A 286 5.05 3.51 -31.09
N ARG A 287 6.15 3.87 -30.41
CA ARG A 287 7.28 4.56 -31.05
C ARG A 287 8.14 3.65 -31.94
N ARG A 288 8.22 2.35 -31.66
CA ARG A 288 8.95 1.38 -32.50
C ARG A 288 8.20 0.99 -33.78
N SER A 289 6.90 1.24 -33.89
CA SER A 289 6.14 1.05 -35.14
C SER A 289 6.23 2.24 -36.10
N LEU A 290 6.76 3.39 -35.64
CA LEU A 290 7.16 4.52 -36.48
C LEU A 290 8.66 4.42 -36.82
N CYS A 291 9.08 3.33 -37.44
CA CYS A 291 10.31 3.33 -38.22
C CYS A 291 10.09 4.28 -39.41
N TYR A 292 10.52 5.53 -39.22
CA TYR A 292 10.74 6.51 -40.27
C TYR A 292 11.50 5.83 -41.42
N LYS A 293 10.80 5.56 -42.53
CA LYS A 293 11.46 5.25 -43.80
C LYS A 293 12.02 6.58 -44.30
N PRO A 294 13.35 6.80 -44.31
CA PRO A 294 13.87 8.01 -44.91
C PRO A 294 13.46 8.02 -46.40
N PRO A 295 12.99 9.16 -46.94
CA PRO A 295 12.73 9.26 -48.36
C PRO A 295 14.04 8.99 -49.12
N ARG A 296 13.96 8.14 -50.15
CA ARG A 296 15.09 7.90 -51.06
C ARG A 296 15.47 9.23 -51.71
N PRO A 297 16.75 9.65 -51.67
CA PRO A 297 17.16 10.85 -52.38
C PRO A 297 17.12 10.57 -53.90
N PRO A 298 16.65 11.53 -54.72
CA PRO A 298 16.82 11.46 -56.16
C PRO A 298 18.28 11.74 -56.54
N PHE A 299 18.61 11.33 -57.75
CA PHE A 299 19.94 11.27 -58.36
C PHE A 299 20.84 12.54 -58.25
N ARG A 300 22.15 12.24 -58.16
CA ARG A 300 23.38 12.96 -58.55
C ARG A 300 23.30 14.40 -59.07
N VAL A 301 24.17 15.26 -58.53
CA VAL A 301 25.07 16.14 -59.31
C VAL A 301 26.45 16.18 -58.64
N ALA A 302 27.50 16.13 -59.46
CA ALA A 302 28.90 16.19 -59.07
C ALA A 302 29.48 17.60 -59.24
N THR A 303 30.32 18.06 -58.30
CA THR A 303 31.43 19.03 -58.49
C THR A 303 32.30 19.00 -57.22
N ARG A 304 33.53 18.46 -57.26
CA ARG A 304 34.85 19.08 -57.57
C ARG A 304 35.44 20.00 -56.47
N CYS A 305 36.45 19.44 -55.78
CA CYS A 305 37.77 19.97 -55.39
C CYS A 305 37.97 21.30 -54.61
N GLY A 306 38.76 21.21 -53.52
CA GLY A 306 39.54 22.27 -52.86
C GLY A 306 39.75 21.95 -51.36
N ARG A 307 40.90 21.41 -50.91
CA ARG A 307 42.02 22.10 -50.19
C ARG A 307 41.56 23.25 -49.28
N THR A 308 41.94 23.39 -48.00
CA THR A 308 43.18 23.08 -47.28
C THR A 308 42.97 23.24 -45.76
N SER A 309 43.83 22.62 -44.97
CA SER A 309 44.08 22.75 -43.52
C SER A 309 44.20 24.17 -42.97
N LEU A 310 43.85 24.38 -41.69
CA LEU A 310 44.70 25.07 -40.72
C LEU A 310 44.22 24.89 -39.26
N ASP A 311 45.19 24.52 -38.43
CA ASP A 311 45.24 24.58 -36.96
C ASP A 311 44.84 25.94 -36.37
N THR A 312 44.37 25.97 -35.12
CA THR A 312 45.14 26.51 -33.98
C THR A 312 44.34 26.63 -32.67
N SER A 313 44.96 26.11 -31.59
CA SER A 313 45.06 26.66 -30.22
C SER A 313 43.82 26.90 -29.32
N LEU A 314 43.79 26.07 -28.26
CA LEU A 314 43.41 26.32 -26.84
C LEU A 314 43.89 27.69 -26.28
N PRO A 315 43.31 28.26 -25.18
CA PRO A 315 43.64 27.80 -23.81
C PRO A 315 42.59 27.93 -22.69
N MET A 316 42.76 26.99 -21.73
CA MET A 316 42.54 27.00 -20.27
C MET A 316 41.76 28.13 -19.57
N SER A 317 40.89 27.72 -18.64
CA SER A 317 40.98 28.20 -17.24
C SER A 317 40.40 27.21 -16.23
N ARG A 318 41.24 26.90 -15.23
CA ARG A 318 41.02 26.13 -14.00
C ARG A 318 39.89 26.68 -13.11
N ALA A 319 39.22 25.79 -12.36
CA ALA A 319 39.04 25.93 -10.92
C ALA A 319 38.79 24.57 -10.26
N ARG A 320 39.71 24.15 -9.38
CA ARG A 320 39.60 23.03 -8.43
C ARG A 320 39.24 23.59 -7.06
N GLY A 321 38.53 22.79 -6.27
CA GLY A 321 38.75 22.70 -4.82
C GLY A 321 37.54 22.17 -4.06
N VAL A 322 37.64 21.38 -2.99
CA VAL A 322 38.67 20.52 -2.38
C VAL A 322 37.86 19.54 -1.51
N PHE A 323 38.23 18.26 -1.51
CA PHE A 323 37.73 17.19 -0.64
C PHE A 323 38.88 16.72 0.27
N ALA A 324 38.64 16.54 1.57
CA ALA A 324 39.35 15.68 2.53
C ALA A 324 38.55 15.77 3.87
N VAL A 325 38.00 14.74 4.52
CA VAL A 325 38.41 13.37 4.95
C VAL A 325 39.48 13.33 6.04
N LEU A 326 39.06 12.83 7.23
CA LEU A 326 39.73 12.02 8.29
C LEU A 326 39.23 12.47 9.68
N GLN A 327 39.03 11.66 10.75
CA GLN A 327 38.77 10.23 10.99
C GLN A 327 38.58 10.05 12.52
N ARG A 328 37.75 9.08 12.92
CA ARG A 328 37.82 8.18 14.12
C ARG A 328 37.79 8.76 15.56
N ARG A 329 36.87 8.19 16.38
CA ARG A 329 37.14 7.05 17.30
C ARG A 329 35.89 6.51 18.03
N ARG A 330 35.78 5.16 18.02
CA ARG A 330 35.33 4.15 19.04
C ARG A 330 34.02 4.41 19.82
N GLY A 331 33.13 3.45 20.05
CA GLY A 331 33.11 2.00 19.86
C GLY A 331 31.86 1.40 20.56
N GLY A 332 31.59 0.10 20.39
CA GLY A 332 30.58 -0.60 21.18
C GLY A 332 29.82 -1.70 20.43
N SER A 333 30.39 -2.90 20.46
CA SER A 333 29.85 -4.19 19.98
C SER A 333 28.47 -4.56 20.53
N ALA A 334 27.48 -4.76 19.66
CA ALA A 334 26.35 -5.67 19.86
C ALA A 334 25.61 -5.94 18.53
N SER A 335 26.26 -6.56 17.54
CA SER A 335 25.57 -6.93 16.29
C SER A 335 26.14 -8.21 15.71
N ALA A 336 25.76 -9.33 16.34
CA ALA A 336 26.00 -10.68 15.79
C ALA A 336 24.94 -11.71 16.24
N ARG A 337 23.89 -11.31 16.97
CA ARG A 337 22.82 -12.24 17.42
C ARG A 337 21.42 -11.94 16.88
N VAL A 338 21.22 -10.84 16.15
CA VAL A 338 19.90 -10.48 15.57
C VAL A 338 19.69 -11.09 14.18
N LEU A 339 20.75 -11.40 13.43
CA LEU A 339 20.65 -11.94 12.07
C LEU A 339 20.49 -13.47 12.00
N ALA A 340 20.67 -14.20 13.11
CA ALA A 340 20.56 -15.67 13.14
C ALA A 340 19.18 -16.19 13.57
N HIS A 341 18.26 -15.32 14.03
CA HIS A 341 16.91 -15.73 14.43
C HIS A 341 15.83 -15.42 13.38
N ALA A 342 16.03 -14.40 12.54
CA ALA A 342 15.13 -14.10 11.41
C ALA A 342 15.10 -15.22 10.35
N ALA A 343 16.18 -16.00 10.21
CA ALA A 343 16.26 -17.11 9.27
C ALA A 343 15.58 -18.41 9.77
N SER A 344 15.32 -18.53 11.08
CA SER A 344 14.81 -19.79 11.65
C SER A 344 13.28 -19.82 11.83
N ILE A 345 12.60 -18.65 11.77
CA ILE A 345 11.13 -18.55 11.83
C ILE A 345 10.52 -18.36 10.43
N ALA A 346 11.31 -17.95 9.44
CA ALA A 346 10.92 -18.05 8.02
C ALA A 346 10.72 -19.52 7.54
N MET A 347 11.07 -20.51 8.37
CA MET A 347 10.75 -21.93 8.17
C MET A 347 9.36 -22.34 8.70
N ALA A 348 8.64 -21.44 9.37
CA ALA A 348 7.23 -21.62 9.73
C ALA A 348 6.25 -21.19 8.61
N PHE A 349 6.78 -20.82 7.44
CA PHE A 349 6.03 -20.76 6.18
C PHE A 349 6.04 -22.15 5.54
N LEU A 350 5.22 -23.05 6.09
CA LEU A 350 4.71 -24.23 5.41
C LEU A 350 3.30 -23.93 4.89
#